data_AF-A0A4U7F1M0-F1
#
_entry.id   AF-A0A4U7F1M0-F1
#
_cell.length_a   1.000
_cell.length_b   1.000
_cell.length_c   1.000
_cell.angle_alpha   90.00
_cell.angle_beta   90.00
_cell.angle_gamma   90.00
#
_symmetry.space_group_name_H-M   'P 1'
#
loop_
_entity.id
_entity.type
_entity.pdbx_description
1 polymer ?
#
loop_
_entity_poly.entity_id
_entity_poly.type
_entity_poly.pdbx_seq_one_letter_code
_entity_poly.pdbx_strand_id
1 'polypeptide(L)' 'VSTTGVAGPGGGTETKPVGLVYVGVAYAAPWGTEDSFVRSERFRLDGDRAAVKQQSADAALDSLARAIREVDAER' A
#
# COMPACT_ATOMS: atom_id res chain seq x y z
N VAL A 1 3.76 7.61 -0.67
CA VAL A 1 3.06 6.36 -0.27
C VAL A 1 1.90 6.72 0.64
N SER A 2 0.79 6.00 0.56
CA SER A 2 -0.38 6.16 1.43
C SER A 2 -0.94 4.81 1.84
N THR A 3 -1.62 4.76 2.98
CA THR A 3 -2.28 3.54 3.47
C THR A 3 -3.65 3.86 4.04
N THR A 4 -4.65 3.03 3.78
CA THR A 4 -5.97 3.11 4.42
C THR A 4 -6.54 1.71 4.64
N GLY A 5 -7.18 1.46 5.78
CA GLY A 5 -7.65 0.12 6.11
C GLY A 5 -8.39 0.01 7.42
N VAL A 6 -8.81 -1.22 7.75
CA VAL A 6 -9.51 -1.56 9.00
C VAL A 6 -8.62 -2.47 9.83
N ALA A 7 -7.89 -1.92 10.80
CA ALA A 7 -7.01 -2.71 11.65
C ALA A 7 -7.74 -3.57 12.71
N GLY A 8 -9.04 -3.36 12.93
CA GLY A 8 -9.80 -4.09 13.96
C GLY A 8 -9.57 -3.59 15.39
N PRO A 9 -10.10 -4.30 16.40
CA PRO A 9 -10.91 -5.52 16.27
C PRO A 9 -12.34 -5.27 15.74
N GLY A 10 -12.83 -4.02 15.78
CA GLY A 10 -14.12 -3.61 15.22
C GLY A 10 -13.99 -2.77 13.94
N GLY A 11 -15.13 -2.23 13.46
CA GLY A 11 -15.19 -1.35 12.29
C GLY A 11 -15.12 -2.07 10.93
N GLY A 12 -15.12 -3.40 10.95
CA GLY A 12 -15.24 -4.23 9.75
C GLY A 12 -16.70 -4.37 9.31
N THR A 13 -16.92 -4.45 8.01
CA THR A 13 -18.20 -4.86 7.39
C THR A 13 -17.94 -6.04 6.44
N GLU A 14 -19.00 -6.64 5.90
CA GLU A 14 -18.89 -7.70 4.88
C GLU A 14 -18.06 -7.23 3.66
N THR A 15 -18.27 -5.99 3.22
CA THR A 15 -17.57 -5.40 2.08
C THR A 15 -16.20 -4.82 2.45
N LYS A 16 -16.01 -4.40 3.71
CA LYS A 16 -14.77 -3.81 4.23
C LYS A 16 -14.35 -4.48 5.56
N PRO A 17 -13.93 -5.75 5.55
CA PRO A 17 -13.68 -6.49 6.77
C PRO A 17 -12.40 -6.02 7.48
N VAL A 18 -12.26 -6.40 8.75
CA VAL A 18 -11.01 -6.26 9.51
C VAL A 18 -9.88 -6.96 8.75
N GLY A 19 -8.70 -6.35 8.76
CA GLY A 19 -7.53 -6.80 8.00
C GLY A 19 -7.47 -6.28 6.57
N LEU A 20 -8.52 -5.65 6.06
CA LEU A 20 -8.49 -5.02 4.74
C LEU A 20 -7.66 -3.74 4.77
N VAL A 21 -6.63 -3.69 3.92
CA VAL A 21 -5.73 -2.54 3.78
C VAL A 21 -5.51 -2.26 2.30
N TYR A 22 -5.48 -0.98 1.93
CA TYR A 22 -5.05 -0.50 0.64
C TYR A 22 -3.76 0.29 0.81
N VAL A 23 -2.80 0.04 -0.06
CA VAL A 23 -1.55 0.80 -0.19
C VAL A 23 -1.57 1.53 -1.52
N GLY A 24 -1.25 2.82 -1.52
CA GLY A 24 -1.06 3.63 -2.71
C GLY A 24 0.39 4.08 -2.86
N VAL A 25 0.97 3.89 -4.04
CA VAL A 25 2.29 4.44 -4.40
C VAL A 25 2.12 5.36 -5.60
N ALA A 26 2.63 6.58 -5.48
CA ALA A 26 2.66 7.56 -6.54
C ALA A 26 4.12 7.95 -6.79
N TYR A 27 4.51 7.97 -8.06
CA TYR A 27 5.82 8.42 -8.52
C TYR A 27 5.63 9.66 -9.40
N ALA A 28 6.38 10.71 -9.09
CA ALA A 28 6.44 11.93 -9.87
C ALA A 28 7.72 11.90 -10.71
N ALA A 29 7.57 11.65 -12.00
CA ALA A 29 8.67 11.70 -12.95
C ALA A 29 9.10 13.16 -13.25
N PRO A 30 10.28 13.37 -13.83
CA PRO A 30 10.68 14.70 -14.31
C PRO A 30 9.62 15.31 -15.23
N TRP A 31 9.45 16.62 -15.14
CA TRP A 31 8.43 17.33 -15.90
C TRP A 31 8.61 17.13 -17.41
N GLY A 32 7.52 16.86 -18.13
CA GLY A 32 7.52 16.67 -19.58
C GLY A 32 7.86 15.25 -20.07
N THR A 33 8.13 14.31 -19.17
CA THR A 33 8.41 12.90 -19.53
C THR A 33 7.15 12.05 -19.71
N GLU A 34 6.02 12.47 -19.13
CA GLU A 34 4.78 11.67 -19.03
C GLU A 34 4.93 10.32 -18.28
N ASP A 35 6.09 10.02 -17.71
CA ASP A 35 6.41 8.76 -17.00
C ASP A 35 5.91 8.70 -15.55
N SER A 36 5.11 9.67 -15.12
CA SER A 36 4.53 9.65 -13.76
C SER A 36 3.47 8.56 -13.66
N PHE A 37 3.41 7.87 -12.52
CA PHE A 37 2.41 6.82 -12.32
C PHE A 37 1.84 6.81 -10.91
N VAL A 38 0.67 6.17 -10.79
CA VAL A 38 0.04 5.82 -9.52
C VAL A 38 -0.36 4.35 -9.57
N ARG A 39 -0.07 3.63 -8.49
CA ARG A 39 -0.46 2.24 -8.28
C ARG A 39 -1.19 2.12 -6.95
N SER A 40 -2.19 1.24 -6.91
CA SER A 40 -2.84 0.87 -5.65
C SER A 40 -2.98 -0.64 -5.55
N GLU A 41 -2.76 -1.16 -4.35
CA GLU A 41 -2.78 -2.59 -4.04
C GLU A 41 -3.68 -2.85 -2.85
N ARG A 42 -4.41 -3.96 -2.90
CA ARG A 42 -5.31 -4.41 -1.85
C ARG A 42 -4.70 -5.61 -1.13
N PHE A 43 -4.61 -5.51 0.20
CA PHE A 43 -4.10 -6.54 1.09
C PHE A 43 -5.21 -7.02 2.03
N ARG A 44 -5.12 -8.30 2.41
CA ARG A 44 -5.88 -8.93 3.48
C ARG A 44 -4.87 -9.46 4.49
N LEU A 45 -4.84 -8.83 5.64
CA LEU A 45 -3.86 -9.08 6.69
C LEU A 45 -4.57 -9.71 7.88
N ASP A 46 -3.95 -10.72 8.45
CA ASP A 46 -4.50 -11.47 9.58
C ASP A 46 -3.78 -11.12 10.88
N GLY A 47 -4.45 -11.38 12.01
CA GLY A 47 -3.93 -11.13 13.35
C GLY A 47 -4.68 -10.03 14.09
N ASP A 48 -4.15 -9.65 15.25
CA ASP A 48 -4.73 -8.59 16.07
C ASP A 48 -4.46 -7.19 15.50
N ARG A 49 -4.99 -6.17 16.16
CA ARG A 49 -4.85 -4.77 15.72
C ARG A 49 -3.39 -4.32 15.59
N ALA A 50 -2.50 -4.82 16.44
CA ALA A 50 -1.09 -4.46 16.39
C ALA A 50 -0.39 -5.18 15.22
N ALA A 51 -0.65 -6.47 15.04
CA ALA A 51 -0.14 -7.25 13.93
C ALA A 51 -0.60 -6.69 12.58
N VAL A 52 -1.87 -6.34 12.43
CA VAL A 52 -2.39 -5.74 11.18
C VAL A 52 -1.72 -4.40 10.90
N LYS A 53 -1.50 -3.56 11.92
CA LYS A 53 -0.77 -2.29 11.74
C LYS A 53 0.67 -2.49 11.29
N GLN A 54 1.37 -3.44 11.90
CA GLN A 54 2.76 -3.74 11.55
C GLN A 54 2.85 -4.25 10.11
N GLN A 55 2.06 -5.27 9.76
CA GLN A 55 1.99 -5.82 8.40
C GLN A 55 1.56 -4.76 7.37
N SER A 56 0.70 -3.81 7.75
CA SER A 56 0.32 -2.70 6.86
C SER A 56 1.50 -1.79 6.54
N ALA A 57 2.34 -1.49 7.53
CA ALA A 57 3.54 -0.69 7.35
C ALA A 57 4.56 -1.45 6.48
N ASP A 58 4.78 -2.74 6.77
CA ASP A 58 5.69 -3.59 6.00
C ASP A 58 5.23 -3.69 4.53
N ALA A 59 3.94 -3.96 4.28
CA ALA A 59 3.38 -3.99 2.93
C ALA A 59 3.53 -2.65 2.19
N ALA A 60 3.38 -1.52 2.88
CA ALA A 60 3.55 -0.20 2.28
C ALA A 60 5.01 0.08 1.88
N LEU A 61 5.96 -0.32 2.73
CA LEU A 61 7.39 -0.19 2.45
C LEU A 61 7.82 -1.14 1.32
N ASP A 62 7.31 -2.37 1.29
CA ASP A 62 7.59 -3.33 0.22
C ASP A 62 7.05 -2.87 -1.14
N SER A 63 5.80 -2.38 -1.19
CA SER A 63 5.23 -1.79 -2.41
C SER A 63 6.03 -0.59 -2.91
N LEU A 64 6.49 0.28 -1.99
CA LEU A 64 7.34 1.42 -2.35
C LEU A 64 8.71 0.97 -2.86
N ALA A 65 9.36 0.03 -2.18
CA ALA A 65 10.67 -0.48 -2.56
C ALA A 65 10.63 -1.15 -3.94
N ARG A 66 9.57 -1.91 -4.25
CA ARG A 66 9.36 -2.46 -5.58
C ARG A 66 9.20 -1.35 -6.63
N ALA A 67 8.38 -0.33 -6.36
CA ALA A 67 8.19 0.77 -7.29
C ALA A 67 9.50 1.53 -7.59
N ILE A 68 10.35 1.74 -6.58
CA ILE A 68 11.68 2.36 -6.76
C ILE A 68 12.56 1.50 -7.66
N ARG A 69 12.64 0.18 -7.39
CA ARG A 69 13.47 -0.74 -8.19
C ARG A 69 13.03 -0.81 -9.64
N GLU A 70 11.72 -0.75 -9.91
CA GLU A 70 11.20 -0.72 -11.27
C GLU A 70 11.60 0.57 -12.00
N VAL A 71 11.46 1.73 -11.36
CA VAL A 71 11.92 3.02 -11.91
C VAL A 71 13.43 3.01 -12.17
N ASP A 72 14.22 2.46 -11.26
CA ASP A 72 15.67 2.37 -11.42
C ASP A 72 16.09 1.39 -12.53
N ALA A 73 15.30 0.35 -12.79
CA ALA A 73 15.58 -0.62 -13.85
C ALA A 73 15.20 -0.12 -15.26
N GLU A 74 14.29 0.85 -15.34
CA GLU A 74 13.85 1.49 -16.59
C GLU A 74 14.74 2.69 -17.00
N ARG A 75 15.70 3.06 -16.16
CA ARG A 75 16.71 4.11 -16.41
C ARG A 75 17.98 3.55 -17.02
#